data_AF-A0A4U8ULL0-F1
#
_entry.id   AF-A0A4U8ULL0-F1
#
_cell.length_a   1.000
_cell.length_b   1.000
_cell.length_c   1.000
_cell.angle_alpha   90.00
_cell.angle_beta   90.00
_cell.angle_gamma   90.00
#
_symmetry.space_group_name_H-M   'P 1'
#
loop_
_entity.id
_entity.type
_entity.pdbx_description
1 polymer ?
#
loop_
_entity_poly.entity_id
_entity_poly.type
_entity_poly.pdbx_seq_one_letter_code
_entity_poly.pdbx_strand_id
1 'polypeptide(L)'
;MASIASIPEQLNGLQLSKAEDASVRLFIPKLAEHPEFRKIVSDLGLNIRGVHFEHADFFAGLFDFSFKQTFGRSDFETMNEFAIALEKLVEMEESA
;
A
#
# COMPACT_ATOMS: atom_id res chain seq x y z
N MET A 1 9.60 15.59 37.17
CA MET A 1 8.30 14.95 36.88
C MET A 1 7.57 15.84 35.88
N ALA A 2 7.67 15.54 34.59
CA ALA A 2 6.96 16.29 33.55
C ALA A 2 5.58 15.66 33.34
N SER A 3 4.55 16.44 33.61
CA SER A 3 3.13 16.11 33.45
C SER A 3 2.82 15.89 31.97
N ILE A 4 2.36 14.69 31.62
CA ILE A 4 1.79 14.39 30.29
C ILE A 4 0.37 14.97 30.31
N ALA A 5 0.27 16.25 30.01
CA ALA A 5 -1.01 16.90 29.76
C ALA A 5 -1.62 16.31 28.48
N SER A 6 -2.87 15.87 28.61
CA SER A 6 -3.79 15.42 27.56
C SER A 6 -3.52 16.03 26.19
N ILE A 7 -3.21 15.18 25.21
CA ILE A 7 -3.39 15.54 23.81
C ILE A 7 -4.90 15.52 23.55
N PRO A 8 -5.51 16.63 23.09
CA PRO A 8 -6.95 16.74 22.97
C PRO A 8 -7.48 15.86 21.84
N GLU A 9 -8.44 15.02 22.21
CA GLU A 9 -9.31 14.19 21.40
C GLU A 9 -10.26 15.06 20.56
N GLN A 10 -9.75 15.76 19.54
CA GLN A 10 -10.57 16.56 18.63
C GLN A 10 -10.03 16.57 17.19
N LEU A 11 -10.33 15.51 16.44
CA LEU A 11 -10.50 15.58 14.98
C LEU A 11 -11.76 14.79 14.60
N ASN A 12 -12.91 15.36 14.95
CA ASN A 12 -14.21 14.93 14.45
C ASN A 12 -14.25 15.12 12.93
N GLY A 13 -14.30 14.01 12.17
CA GLY A 13 -14.79 13.99 10.80
C GLY A 13 -13.81 13.59 9.70
N LEU A 14 -12.52 13.42 10.01
CA LEU A 14 -11.57 12.77 9.12
C LEU A 14 -10.94 11.64 9.90
N GLN A 15 -11.44 10.40 9.73
CA GLN A 15 -10.63 9.25 10.10
C GLN A 15 -9.39 9.33 9.22
N LEU A 16 -8.29 9.86 9.76
CA LEU A 16 -6.96 9.54 9.25
C LEU A 16 -6.91 8.01 9.35
N SER A 17 -7.07 7.33 8.22
CA SER A 17 -6.81 5.90 8.15
C SER A 17 -5.42 5.70 8.74
N LYS A 18 -5.33 5.05 9.90
CA LYS A 18 -4.05 4.70 10.50
C LYS A 18 -3.22 4.00 9.42
N ALA A 19 -1.90 4.19 9.40
CA ALA A 19 -1.14 3.77 8.22
C ALA A 19 -1.28 2.27 7.90
N GLU A 20 -1.68 1.47 8.89
CA GLU A 20 -2.05 0.06 8.78
C GLU A 20 -3.17 -0.26 7.77
N ASP A 21 -4.10 0.67 7.55
CA ASP A 21 -5.27 0.46 6.71
C ASP A 21 -5.12 1.04 5.29
N ALA A 22 -4.02 1.74 5.00
CA ALA A 22 -3.81 2.33 3.69
C ALA A 22 -3.72 1.27 2.59
N SER A 23 -4.53 1.48 1.55
CA SER A 23 -4.44 0.74 0.31
C SER A 23 -4.76 1.62 -0.89
N VAL A 24 -4.18 1.29 -2.04
CA VAL A 24 -4.36 1.99 -3.30
C VAL A 24 -4.63 0.96 -4.38
N ARG A 25 -5.69 1.19 -5.15
CA ARG A 25 -6.00 0.38 -6.31
C ARG A 25 -5.30 0.95 -7.55
N LEU A 26 -4.45 0.14 -8.19
CA LEU A 26 -3.75 0.50 -9.42
C LEU A 26 -4.03 -0.51 -10.52
N PHE A 27 -3.97 -0.03 -11.76
CA PHE A 27 -4.03 -0.86 -12.95
C PHE A 27 -2.60 -1.09 -13.48
N ILE A 28 -2.11 -2.32 -13.32
CA ILE A 28 -0.76 -2.82 -13.62
C ILE A 28 -0.89 -4.06 -14.52
N PRO A 29 -1.36 -3.93 -15.78
CA PRO A 29 -1.60 -5.08 -16.65
C PRO A 29 -0.32 -5.75 -17.15
N LYS A 30 0.75 -5.00 -17.45
CA LYS A 30 1.94 -5.58 -18.10
C LYS A 30 2.88 -6.26 -17.12
N LEU A 31 3.26 -5.56 -16.05
CA LEU A 31 4.15 -6.06 -15.02
C LEU A 31 3.52 -7.25 -14.29
N ALA A 32 2.19 -7.33 -14.25
CA ALA A 32 1.48 -8.49 -13.70
C ALA A 32 1.67 -9.79 -14.50
N GLU A 33 2.02 -9.71 -15.79
CA GLU A 33 2.37 -10.88 -16.60
C GLU A 33 3.78 -11.41 -16.25
N HIS A 34 4.61 -10.62 -15.57
CA HIS A 34 5.96 -11.03 -15.18
C HIS A 34 5.90 -12.19 -14.16
N PRO A 35 6.65 -13.29 -14.37
CA PRO A 35 6.58 -14.48 -13.51
C PRO A 35 6.95 -14.18 -12.05
N GLU A 36 7.77 -13.14 -11.82
CA GLU A 36 8.18 -12.70 -10.48
C GLU A 36 7.36 -11.53 -9.93
N PHE A 37 6.24 -11.14 -10.54
CA PHE A 37 5.44 -9.97 -10.13
C PHE A 37 5.16 -9.93 -8.62
N ARG A 38 4.69 -11.03 -8.04
CA ARG A 38 4.41 -11.12 -6.59
C ARG A 38 5.66 -10.92 -5.73
N LYS A 39 6.82 -11.38 -6.22
CA LYS A 39 8.11 -11.19 -5.54
C LYS A 39 8.53 -9.73 -5.61
N ILE A 40 8.43 -9.09 -6.77
CA ILE A 40 8.72 -7.66 -6.97
C ILE A 40 7.89 -6.82 -6.00
N VAL A 41 6.57 -7.05 -5.94
CA VAL A 41 5.66 -6.34 -5.03
C VAL A 41 6.04 -6.54 -3.56
N SER A 42 6.36 -7.79 -3.17
CA SER A 42 6.81 -8.09 -1.80
C SER A 42 8.15 -7.43 -1.45
N ASP A 43 9.10 -7.38 -2.39
CA ASP A 43 10.42 -6.77 -2.20
C ASP A 43 10.33 -5.24 -2.07
N LEU A 44 9.31 -4.63 -2.68
CA LEU A 44 8.96 -3.22 -2.49
C LEU A 44 8.26 -2.93 -1.15
N GLY A 45 8.04 -3.95 -0.31
CA GLY A 45 7.34 -3.80 0.97
C GLY A 45 5.83 -3.63 0.82
N LEU A 46 5.26 -4.07 -0.30
CA LEU A 46 3.83 -4.02 -0.59
C LEU A 46 3.20 -5.41 -0.42
N ASN A 47 1.89 -5.42 -0.15
CA ASN A 47 1.03 -6.60 -0.12
C ASN A 47 -0.13 -6.39 -1.09
N ILE A 48 -0.48 -7.42 -1.86
CA ILE A 48 -1.67 -7.44 -2.71
C ILE A 48 -2.85 -7.92 -1.86
N ARG A 49 -3.83 -7.04 -1.61
CA ARG A 49 -5.09 -7.39 -0.94
C ARG A 49 -6.10 -7.89 -1.97
N GLY A 50 -7.01 -8.74 -1.49
CA GLY A 50 -7.85 -9.61 -2.31
C GLY A 50 -8.52 -8.94 -3.51
N VAL A 51 -8.26 -9.51 -4.68
CA VAL A 51 -9.31 -9.86 -5.63
C VAL A 51 -9.21 -11.39 -5.74
N HIS A 52 -10.23 -12.12 -5.27
CA HIS A 52 -10.25 -13.58 -5.29
C HIS A 52 -10.40 -14.04 -6.75
N PHE A 53 -9.32 -14.55 -7.34
CA PHE A 53 -9.26 -14.98 -8.75
C PHE A 53 -9.65 -16.44 -8.94
N GLU A 54 -10.58 -16.98 -8.15
CA GLU A 54 -10.93 -18.39 -8.36
C GLU A 54 -11.62 -18.62 -9.71
N HIS A 55 -12.34 -17.63 -10.28
CA HIS A 55 -12.88 -17.71 -11.66
C HIS A 55 -13.23 -16.33 -12.28
N ALA A 56 -12.28 -15.42 -12.52
CA ALA A 56 -12.62 -14.09 -13.07
C ALA A 56 -11.68 -13.59 -14.17
N ASP A 57 -11.96 -14.01 -15.40
CA ASP A 57 -11.32 -13.63 -16.66
C ASP A 57 -11.46 -12.13 -17.07
N PHE A 58 -11.76 -11.17 -16.19
CA PHE A 58 -12.19 -9.83 -16.70
C PHE A 58 -11.67 -8.54 -16.04
N PHE A 59 -10.62 -8.59 -15.20
CA PHE A 59 -9.78 -7.40 -14.92
C PHE A 59 -8.31 -7.80 -14.77
N ALA A 60 -7.65 -8.16 -15.88
CA ALA A 60 -6.30 -8.74 -15.96
C ALA A 60 -5.13 -7.84 -15.50
N GLY A 61 -5.38 -6.81 -14.71
CA GLY A 61 -4.35 -5.88 -14.25
C GLY A 61 -4.76 -5.01 -13.07
N LEU A 62 -5.95 -5.17 -12.49
CA LEU A 62 -6.41 -4.30 -11.41
C LEU A 62 -6.08 -4.94 -10.04
N PHE A 63 -5.25 -4.28 -9.25
CA PHE A 63 -4.79 -4.79 -7.96
C PHE A 63 -4.98 -3.74 -6.86
N ASP A 64 -5.29 -4.21 -5.65
CA ASP A 64 -5.33 -3.39 -4.45
C ASP A 64 -4.04 -3.61 -3.66
N PHE A 65 -3.19 -2.58 -3.57
CA PHE A 65 -1.90 -2.64 -2.90
C PHE A 65 -2.00 -1.99 -1.52
N SER A 66 -1.44 -2.65 -0.52
CA SER A 66 -1.30 -2.12 0.83
C SER A 66 0.14 -2.22 1.30
N PHE A 67 0.51 -1.40 2.29
CA PHE A 67 1.85 -1.46 2.84
C PHE A 67 2.03 -2.64 3.79
N LYS A 68 3.21 -3.27 3.75
CA LYS A 68 3.61 -4.29 4.72
C LYS A 68 4.11 -3.61 5.99
N GLN A 69 3.21 -3.46 6.95
CA GLN A 69 3.50 -2.80 8.22
C GLN A 69 4.63 -3.48 8.99
N THR A 70 5.54 -2.66 9.52
CA THR A 70 6.55 -3.07 10.50
C THR A 70 6.42 -2.14 11.71
N PHE A 71 6.26 -2.70 12.91
CA PHE A 71 6.10 -1.91 14.13
C PHE A 71 7.31 -0.99 14.37
N GLY A 72 7.07 0.19 14.95
CA GLY A 72 8.12 1.11 15.39
C GLY A 72 8.40 2.31 14.48
N ARG A 73 7.50 2.64 13.55
CA ARG A 73 7.57 3.82 12.68
C ARG A 73 6.38 4.76 12.90
N SER A 74 6.54 6.03 12.57
CA SER A 74 5.43 6.98 12.53
C SER A 74 4.54 6.75 11.30
N ASP A 75 3.29 7.20 11.35
CA ASP A 75 2.38 7.15 10.20
C ASP A 75 2.93 7.93 9.00
N PHE A 76 3.62 9.05 9.24
CA PHE A 76 4.21 9.87 8.17
C PHE A 76 5.31 9.12 7.42
N GLU A 77 6.25 8.52 8.14
CA GLU A 77 7.34 7.72 7.53
C GLU A 77 6.78 6.55 6.74
N THR A 78 5.78 5.88 7.32
CA THR A 78 5.12 4.73 6.70
C THR A 78 4.39 5.12 5.41
N MET A 79 3.68 6.25 5.40
CA MET A 79 3.00 6.76 4.21
C MET A 79 3.97 7.22 3.13
N ASN A 80 5.09 7.84 3.52
CA ASN A 80 6.12 8.26 2.59
C ASN A 80 6.81 7.05 1.92
N GLU A 81 7.15 6.01 2.69
CA GLU A 81 7.68 4.76 2.14
C GLU A 81 6.66 4.06 1.23
N PHE A 82 5.38 4.07 1.60
CA PHE A 82 4.31 3.51 0.78
C PHE A 82 4.19 4.25 -0.57
N ALA A 83 4.22 5.58 -0.57
CA ALA A 83 4.20 6.38 -1.79
C ALA A 83 5.40 6.07 -2.71
N ILE A 84 6.61 6.04 -2.16
CA ILE A 84 7.84 5.71 -2.91
C ILE A 84 7.77 4.30 -3.53
N ALA A 85 7.20 3.34 -2.79
CA ALA A 85 7.03 1.98 -3.30
C ALA A 85 6.03 1.91 -4.46
N LEU A 86 4.93 2.67 -4.40
CA LEU A 86 3.95 2.76 -5.48
C LEU A 86 4.52 3.47 -6.72
N GLU A 87 5.28 4.55 -6.55
CA GLU A 87 5.95 5.24 -7.66
C GLU A 87 6.86 4.29 -8.45
N LYS A 88 7.73 3.53 -7.74
CA LYS A 88 8.58 2.51 -8.37
C LYS A 88 7.79 1.44 -9.10
N LEU A 89 6.66 1.02 -8.54
CA LEU A 89 5.81 0.01 -9.17
C LEU A 89 5.22 0.54 -10.50
N VAL A 90 4.81 1.80 -10.54
CA VAL A 90 4.33 2.46 -11.76
C VAL A 90 5.45 2.64 -12.79
N GLU A 91 6.64 3.06 -12.37
CA GLU A 91 7.80 3.17 -13.27
C GLU A 91 8.17 1.82 -13.92
N MET A 92 8.08 0.72 -13.15
CA MET A 92 8.29 -0.63 -13.66
C MET A 92 7.21 -1.07 -14.66
N GLU A 93 5.95 -0.72 -14.42
CA GLU A 93 4.84 -0.96 -15.35
C GLU A 93 5.01 -0.18 -16.66
N GLU A 94 5.46 1.07 -16.60
CA GLU A 94 5.72 1.88 -17.79
C GLU A 94 6.89 1.35 -18.63
N SER A 95 7.87 0.72 -17.96
CA SER A 95 9.07 0.15 -18.58
C SER A 95 8.90 -1.29 -19.09
N ALA A 96 7.81 -1.97 -18.70
CA ALA A 96 7.44 -3.31 -19.16
C ALA A 96 6.77 -3.29 -20.54
#